data_AF-A0A0F7LUI9-F1
#
_entry.id   AF-A0A0F7LUI9-F1
#
_cell.length_a   1.000
_cell.length_b   1.000
_cell.length_c   1.000
_cell.angle_alpha   90.00
_cell.angle_beta   90.00
_cell.angle_gamma   90.00
#
_symmetry.space_group_name_H-M   'P 1'
#
loop_
_entity.id
_entity.type
_entity.pdbx_description
1 polymer ?
#
loop_
_entity_poly.entity_id
_entity_poly.type
_entity_poly.pdbx_seq_one_letter_code
_entity_poly.pdbx_strand_id
1 'polypeptide(L)'
;MTPGFVATELIIWLNTHKIIRPGYTTLQELVRKALSDERQRLGRILTEQLDDATIAGLDKLIERDDTLSRLAVLRQDARDFGWRQMVHEREKRAILEPLHRKACDILPALNISQQNLLYYASLANFYTVYDLRNLKPDAI
;
A
#
# COMPACT_ATOMS: atom_id res chain seq x y z
N MET A 1 -3.69 9.61 1.06
CA MET A 1 -3.58 10.93 1.72
C MET A 1 -4.05 12.03 0.79
N THR A 2 -5.14 12.73 1.10
CA THR A 2 -5.52 13.94 0.34
C THR A 2 -4.74 15.14 0.87
N PRO A 3 -4.11 15.95 0.00
CA PRO A 3 -3.38 17.16 0.43
C PRO A 3 -4.22 18.13 1.26
N GLY A 4 -5.53 18.18 1.00
CA GLY A 4 -6.48 19.01 1.74
C GLY A 4 -6.65 18.61 3.22
N PHE A 5 -6.58 17.32 3.53
CA PHE A 5 -6.63 16.86 4.92
C PHE A 5 -5.40 17.33 5.70
N VAL A 6 -4.20 17.13 5.13
CA VAL A 6 -2.94 17.55 5.75
C VAL A 6 -2.90 19.06 5.96
N ALA A 7 -3.39 19.84 4.98
CA ALA A 7 -3.48 21.29 5.11
C ALA A 7 -4.46 21.72 6.23
N THR A 8 -5.57 21.00 6.40
CA THR A 8 -6.57 21.31 7.44
C THR A 8 -6.03 21.04 8.83
N GLU A 9 -5.42 19.86 9.04
CA GLU A 9 -4.74 19.52 10.31
C GLU A 9 -3.62 20.50 10.66
N LEU A 10 -2.83 20.92 9.66
CA LEU A 10 -1.78 21.92 9.86
C LEU A 10 -2.36 23.27 10.32
N ILE A 11 -3.49 23.71 9.76
CA ILE A 11 -4.16 24.95 10.17
C ILE A 11 -4.70 24.82 11.60
N ILE A 12 -5.30 23.69 11.96
CA ILE A 12 -5.76 23.42 13.32
C ILE A 12 -4.58 23.48 14.30
N TRP A 13 -3.46 22.82 13.97
CA TRP A 13 -2.25 22.81 14.80
C TRP A 13 -1.66 24.21 15.00
N LEU A 14 -1.57 25.01 13.93
CA LEU A 14 -1.08 26.40 14.00
C LEU A 14 -1.98 27.28 14.89
N ASN A 15 -3.30 27.10 14.80
CA ASN A 15 -4.25 27.78 15.67
C ASN A 15 -4.09 27.37 17.14
N THR A 16 -3.89 26.08 17.43
CA THR A 16 -3.65 25.58 18.80
C THR A 16 -2.36 26.19 19.40
N HIS A 17 -1.33 26.36 18.59
CA HIS A 17 -0.03 26.91 19.02
C HIS A 17 0.02 28.45 18.97
N LYS A 18 -1.09 29.13 18.66
CA LYS A 18 -1.19 30.60 18.51
C LYS A 18 -0.18 31.18 17.51
N ILE A 19 0.17 30.41 16.48
CA ILE A 19 1.07 30.86 15.41
C ILE A 19 0.24 31.64 14.38
N ILE A 20 0.72 32.82 13.98
CA ILE A 20 0.08 33.62 12.94
C ILE A 20 0.05 32.80 11.66
N ARG A 21 -1.15 32.66 11.08
CA ARG A 21 -1.35 31.86 9.86
C ARG A 21 -0.42 32.37 8.75
N PRO A 22 0.52 31.55 8.26
CA PRO A 22 1.35 31.91 7.12
C PRO A 22 0.50 32.12 5.87
N GLY A 23 1.06 32.81 4.87
CA GLY A 23 0.44 32.91 3.55
C GLY A 23 0.11 31.54 2.98
N TYR A 24 -0.96 31.46 2.19
CA TYR A 24 -1.42 30.21 1.58
C TYR A 24 -0.32 29.50 0.77
N THR A 25 0.50 30.27 0.05
CA THR A 25 1.65 29.77 -0.73
C THR A 25 2.69 29.08 0.16
N THR A 26 3.01 29.66 1.32
CA THR A 26 3.96 29.08 2.28
C THR A 26 3.45 27.75 2.84
N LEU A 27 2.15 27.66 3.17
CA LEU A 27 1.54 26.41 3.63
C LEU A 27 1.53 25.35 2.53
N GLN A 28 1.17 25.74 1.31
CA GLN A 28 1.15 24.85 0.16
C GLN A 28 2.55 24.27 -0.13
N GLU A 29 3.59 25.10 -0.10
CA GLU A 29 4.97 24.65 -0.29
C GLU A 29 5.43 23.70 0.80
N LEU A 30 5.08 23.98 2.06
CA LEU A 30 5.43 23.13 3.19
C LEU A 30 4.75 21.75 3.07
N VAL A 31 3.45 21.72 2.78
CA VAL A 31 2.71 20.46 2.55
C VAL A 31 3.29 19.71 1.35
N ARG A 32 3.58 20.41 0.25
CA ARG A 32 4.19 19.78 -0.94
C ARG A 32 5.55 19.15 -0.61
N LYS A 33 6.41 19.88 0.11
CA LYS A 33 7.73 19.39 0.50
C LYS A 33 7.61 18.19 1.44
N ALA A 34 6.78 18.28 2.48
CA ALA A 34 6.56 17.19 3.42
C ALA A 34 6.03 15.92 2.72
N LEU A 35 5.09 16.05 1.77
CA LEU A 35 4.61 14.92 0.98
C LEU A 35 5.69 14.32 0.07
N SER A 36 6.56 15.16 -0.48
CA SER A 36 7.69 14.71 -1.31
C SER A 36 8.73 13.97 -0.47
N ASP A 37 9.09 14.52 0.69
CA ASP A 37 10.03 13.91 1.64
C ASP A 37 9.49 12.58 2.16
N GLU A 38 8.19 12.50 2.47
CA GLU A 38 7.52 11.26 2.88
C GLU A 38 7.53 10.21 1.78
N ARG A 39 7.26 10.61 0.53
CA ARG A 39 7.33 9.70 -0.63
C ARG A 39 8.74 9.13 -0.79
N GLN A 40 9.75 9.98 -0.68
CA GLN A 40 11.14 9.56 -0.78
C GLN A 40 11.55 8.65 0.39
N ARG A 41 11.07 8.93 1.61
CA ARG A 41 11.29 8.07 2.78
C ARG A 41 10.71 6.68 2.56
N LEU A 42 9.45 6.59 2.12
CA LEU A 42 8.79 5.32 1.83
C LEU A 42 9.50 4.56 0.70
N GLY A 43 9.88 5.25 -0.38
CA GLY A 43 10.61 4.65 -1.49
C GLY A 43 11.96 4.05 -1.06
N ARG A 44 12.70 4.73 -0.18
CA ARG A 44 13.95 4.21 0.39
C ARG A 44 13.73 2.96 1.23
N ILE A 45 12.77 3.00 2.16
CA ILE A 45 12.44 1.85 3.02
C ILE A 45 12.03 0.65 2.17
N LEU A 46 11.22 0.86 1.14
CA LEU A 46 10.82 -0.21 0.22
C LEU A 46 12.02 -0.77 -0.55
N THR A 47 12.92 0.08 -1.06
CA THR A 47 14.13 -0.35 -1.78
C THR A 47 15.10 -1.12 -0.88
N GLU A 48 15.20 -0.75 0.40
CA GLU A 48 16.08 -1.39 1.38
C GLU A 48 15.53 -2.72 1.92
N GLN A 49 14.20 -2.90 1.94
CA GLN A 49 13.55 -4.05 2.57
C GLN A 49 12.93 -5.06 1.58
N LEU A 50 12.66 -4.65 0.32
CA LEU A 50 12.23 -5.59 -0.72
C LEU A 50 13.46 -6.26 -1.36
N ASP A 51 13.63 -7.54 -1.04
CA ASP A 51 14.57 -8.39 -1.78
C ASP A 51 14.03 -8.68 -3.19
N ASP A 52 14.93 -8.87 -4.16
CA ASP A 52 14.58 -9.26 -5.55
C ASP A 52 13.68 -10.50 -5.61
N ALA A 53 13.86 -11.44 -4.67
CA ALA A 53 13.01 -12.63 -4.54
C ALA A 53 11.55 -12.30 -4.17
N THR A 54 11.35 -11.24 -3.39
CA THR A 54 10.03 -10.76 -2.98
C THR A 54 9.35 -10.01 -4.13
N ILE A 55 10.12 -9.21 -4.88
CA ILE A 55 9.67 -8.55 -6.11
C ILE A 55 9.25 -9.60 -7.13
N ALA A 56 10.10 -10.60 -7.41
CA ALA A 56 9.76 -11.70 -8.32
C ALA A 56 8.54 -12.52 -7.85
N GLY A 57 8.33 -12.65 -6.53
CA GLY A 57 7.13 -13.27 -5.96
C GLY A 57 5.86 -12.46 -6.21
N LEU A 58 5.94 -11.14 -6.09
CA LEU A 58 4.86 -10.19 -6.41
C LEU A 58 4.57 -10.17 -7.91
N ASP A 59 5.60 -10.16 -8.75
CA ASP A 59 5.44 -10.22 -10.21
C ASP A 59 4.75 -11.51 -10.64
N LYS A 60 5.12 -12.66 -10.07
CA LYS A 60 4.44 -13.95 -10.30
C LYS A 60 2.98 -13.97 -9.85
N LEU A 61 2.58 -13.13 -8.90
CA LEU A 61 1.18 -12.97 -8.50
C LEU A 61 0.39 -12.13 -9.52
N ILE A 62 1.05 -11.14 -10.14
CA ILE A 62 0.49 -10.25 -11.15
C ILE A 62 0.45 -10.93 -12.54
N GLU A 63 1.43 -11.79 -12.84
CA GLU A 63 1.51 -12.53 -14.10
C GLU A 63 0.38 -13.56 -14.25
N ARG A 64 -0.07 -13.75 -15.50
CA ARG A 64 -1.27 -14.49 -15.86
C ARG A 64 -0.90 -15.93 -16.23
N ASP A 65 -1.44 -16.91 -15.51
CA ASP A 65 -1.56 -18.30 -16.00
C ASP A 65 -2.99 -18.50 -16.54
N ASP A 66 -3.10 -18.35 -17.86
CA ASP A 66 -4.13 -18.76 -18.83
C ASP A 66 -5.65 -18.75 -18.59
N THR A 67 -6.23 -18.63 -17.38
CA THR A 67 -7.70 -18.45 -17.26
C THR A 67 -8.16 -17.58 -16.10
N LEU A 68 -7.41 -17.48 -15.01
CA LEU A 68 -7.70 -16.60 -13.87
C LEU A 68 -6.37 -16.10 -13.29
N SER A 69 -6.25 -14.80 -12.99
CA SER A 69 -5.07 -14.31 -12.28
C SER A 69 -5.05 -14.90 -10.87
N ARG A 70 -3.87 -15.37 -10.43
CA ARG A 70 -3.68 -15.92 -9.08
C ARG A 70 -4.11 -14.94 -7.99
N LEU A 71 -3.95 -13.63 -8.22
CA LEU A 71 -4.47 -12.57 -7.33
C LEU A 71 -6.00 -12.56 -7.20
N ALA A 72 -6.74 -12.84 -8.29
CA ALA A 72 -8.20 -12.90 -8.23
C ALA A 72 -8.68 -14.13 -7.43
N VAL A 73 -8.00 -15.27 -7.60
CA VAL A 73 -8.25 -16.50 -6.82
C VAL A 73 -7.88 -16.32 -5.35
N LEU A 74 -6.87 -15.49 -5.07
CA LEU A 74 -6.44 -15.13 -3.73
C LEU A 74 -7.42 -14.17 -3.03
N ARG A 75 -7.96 -13.21 -3.78
CA ARG A 75 -8.91 -12.22 -3.28
C ARG A 75 -10.30 -12.82 -3.02
N GLN A 76 -10.60 -13.96 -3.61
CA GLN A 76 -11.88 -14.64 -3.43
C GLN A 76 -11.84 -15.48 -2.15
N ASP A 77 -12.57 -15.02 -1.13
CA ASP A 77 -12.78 -15.76 0.11
C ASP A 77 -13.42 -17.13 -0.16
N ALA A 78 -13.13 -18.10 0.71
CA ALA A 78 -13.69 -19.44 0.64
C ALA A 78 -15.22 -19.37 0.71
N ARG A 79 -15.88 -19.93 -0.31
CA ARG A 79 -17.34 -19.95 -0.41
C ARG A 79 -17.99 -20.84 0.66
N ASP A 80 -17.34 -21.96 1.02
CA ASP A 80 -17.76 -22.84 2.11
C ASP A 80 -16.55 -23.39 2.88
N PHE A 81 -16.78 -23.94 4.08
CA PHE A 81 -15.74 -24.56 4.93
C PHE A 81 -15.65 -26.08 4.76
N GLY A 82 -16.04 -26.61 3.60
CA GLY A 82 -15.95 -28.03 3.31
C GLY A 82 -14.50 -28.53 3.24
N TRP A 83 -14.25 -29.80 3.55
CA TRP A 83 -12.91 -30.41 3.60
C TRP A 83 -12.03 -30.08 2.38
N ARG A 84 -12.57 -30.17 1.16
CA ARG A 84 -11.83 -29.89 -0.09
C ARG A 84 -11.43 -28.42 -0.20
N GLN A 85 -12.27 -27.49 0.27
CA GLN A 85 -11.95 -26.07 0.33
C GLN A 85 -10.95 -25.76 1.45
N MET A 86 -11.02 -26.44 2.60
CA MET A 86 -10.02 -26.28 3.66
C MET A 86 -8.60 -26.69 3.22
N VAL A 87 -8.49 -27.75 2.41
CA VAL A 87 -7.20 -28.16 1.81
C VAL A 87 -6.69 -27.07 0.85
N HIS A 88 -7.56 -26.55 -0.01
CA HIS A 88 -7.20 -25.47 -0.94
C HIS A 88 -6.80 -24.17 -0.22
N GLU A 89 -7.50 -23.79 0.86
CA GLU A 89 -7.16 -22.63 1.68
C GLU A 89 -5.81 -22.82 2.40
N ARG A 90 -5.49 -24.05 2.82
CA ARG A 90 -4.18 -24.36 3.39
C ARG A 90 -3.06 -24.25 2.34
N GLU A 91 -3.29 -24.73 1.13
CA GLU A 91 -2.34 -24.60 0.02
C GLU A 91 -2.14 -23.13 -0.39
N LYS A 92 -3.23 -22.34 -0.48
CA LYS A 92 -3.16 -20.89 -0.69
C LYS A 92 -2.36 -20.19 0.40
N ARG A 93 -2.61 -20.53 1.67
CA ARG A 93 -1.84 -19.99 2.81
C ARG A 93 -0.36 -20.32 2.72
N ALA A 94 0.00 -21.54 2.33
CA ALA A 94 1.41 -21.93 2.18
C ALA A 94 2.12 -21.12 1.07
N ILE A 95 1.42 -20.80 -0.03
CA ILE A 95 1.96 -19.96 -1.11
C ILE A 95 2.11 -18.49 -0.63
N LEU A 96 1.19 -18.01 0.20
CA LEU A 96 1.20 -16.64 0.71
C LEU A 96 2.09 -16.42 1.92
N GLU A 97 2.37 -17.45 2.71
CA GLU A 97 3.14 -17.38 3.95
C GLU A 97 4.46 -16.60 3.80
N PRO A 98 5.31 -16.83 2.77
CA PRO A 98 6.54 -16.05 2.62
C PRO A 98 6.27 -14.57 2.33
N LEU A 99 5.24 -14.26 1.54
CA LEU A 99 4.89 -12.87 1.22
C LEU A 99 4.24 -12.17 2.42
N HIS A 100 3.40 -12.88 3.17
CA HIS A 100 2.75 -12.37 4.37
C HIS A 100 3.78 -12.08 5.46
N ARG A 101 4.76 -12.97 5.69
CA ARG A 101 5.85 -12.72 6.64
C ARG A 101 6.63 -11.46 6.26
N LYS A 102 7.03 -11.33 5.00
CA LYS A 102 7.69 -10.11 4.50
C LYS A 102 6.81 -8.86 4.67
N ALA A 103 5.51 -8.96 4.42
CA ALA A 103 4.59 -7.84 4.67
C ALA A 103 4.52 -7.48 6.16
N CYS A 104 4.49 -8.47 7.07
CA CYS A 104 4.53 -8.23 8.51
C CYS A 104 5.83 -7.59 8.99
N ASP A 105 6.94 -7.80 8.28
CA ASP A 105 8.23 -7.15 8.60
C ASP A 105 8.30 -5.72 8.03
N ILE A 106 7.78 -5.50 6.82
CA ILE A 106 7.83 -4.22 6.12
C ILE A 106 6.78 -3.23 6.65
N LEU A 107 5.56 -3.69 6.97
CA LEU A 107 4.47 -2.80 7.39
C LEU A 107 4.80 -1.97 8.65
N PRO A 108 5.43 -2.53 9.71
CA PRO A 108 5.93 -1.74 10.83
C PRO A 108 7.04 -0.77 10.43
N ALA A 109 7.93 -1.18 9.52
CA ALA A 109 9.06 -0.35 9.06
C ALA A 109 8.60 0.89 8.27
N LEU A 110 7.47 0.81 7.55
CA LEU A 110 6.90 1.94 6.80
C LEU A 110 6.42 3.08 7.73
N ASN A 111 6.08 2.76 8.99
CA ASN A 111 5.59 3.69 10.01
C ASN A 111 4.50 4.66 9.49
N ILE A 112 3.58 4.13 8.68
CA ILE A 112 2.45 4.88 8.14
C ILE A 112 1.28 4.85 9.12
N SER A 113 0.46 5.91 9.11
CA SER A 113 -0.74 5.95 9.95
C SER A 113 -1.71 4.81 9.61
N GLN A 114 -2.47 4.36 10.62
CA GLN A 114 -3.48 3.31 10.42
C GLN A 114 -4.49 3.68 9.33
N GLN A 115 -4.88 4.95 9.23
CA GLN A 115 -5.76 5.44 8.18
C GLN A 115 -5.14 5.34 6.79
N ASN A 116 -3.84 5.57 6.66
CA ASN A 116 -3.12 5.36 5.41
C ASN A 116 -3.05 3.88 5.04
N LEU A 117 -2.77 3.01 6.01
CA LEU A 117 -2.76 1.57 5.79
C LEU A 117 -4.12 1.08 5.27
N LEU A 118 -5.21 1.51 5.92
CA LEU A 118 -6.57 1.19 5.47
C LEU A 118 -6.87 1.75 4.07
N TYR A 119 -6.41 2.97 3.78
CA TYR A 119 -6.53 3.56 2.46
C TYR A 119 -5.81 2.71 1.40
N TYR A 120 -4.53 2.37 1.61
CA TYR A 120 -3.77 1.54 0.66
C TYR A 120 -4.35 0.13 0.51
N ALA A 121 -4.84 -0.47 1.60
CA ALA A 121 -5.55 -1.75 1.54
C ALA A 121 -6.84 -1.65 0.72
N SER A 122 -7.56 -0.53 0.82
CA SER A 122 -8.75 -0.29 0.01
C SER A 122 -8.42 -0.17 -1.49
N LEU A 123 -7.29 0.45 -1.84
CA LEU A 123 -6.85 0.58 -3.24
C LEU A 123 -6.70 -0.79 -3.90
N ALA A 124 -6.11 -1.77 -3.21
CA ALA A 124 -5.96 -3.13 -3.72
C ALA A 124 -7.31 -3.81 -4.09
N ASN A 125 -8.43 -3.37 -3.51
CA ASN A 125 -9.76 -3.86 -3.88
C ASN A 125 -10.30 -3.24 -5.18
N PHE A 126 -9.85 -2.02 -5.52
CA PHE A 126 -10.31 -1.29 -6.70
C PHE A 126 -9.44 -1.53 -7.93
N TYR A 127 -8.15 -1.84 -7.76
CA TYR A 127 -7.29 -2.16 -8.89
C TYR A 127 -7.52 -3.58 -9.39
N THR A 128 -7.80 -3.71 -10.69
CA THR A 128 -7.75 -5.01 -11.35
C THR A 128 -6.30 -5.37 -11.66
N VAL A 129 -6.04 -6.65 -11.91
CA VAL A 129 -4.70 -7.13 -12.32
C VAL A 129 -4.21 -6.44 -13.59
N TYR A 130 -5.15 -6.05 -14.47
CA TYR A 130 -4.86 -5.26 -15.66
C TYR A 130 -4.37 -3.85 -15.31
N ASP A 131 -5.02 -3.18 -14.36
CA ASP A 131 -4.62 -1.86 -13.91
C ASP A 131 -3.26 -1.90 -13.20
N LEU A 132 -3.03 -2.93 -12.37
CA LEU A 132 -1.76 -3.13 -11.67
C LEU A 132 -0.58 -3.29 -12.63
N ARG A 133 -0.77 -4.00 -13.75
CA ARG A 133 0.26 -4.19 -14.77
C ARG A 133 0.55 -2.92 -15.59
N ASN A 134 -0.46 -2.05 -15.74
CA ASN A 134 -0.34 -0.79 -16.47
C ASN A 134 0.08 0.40 -15.58
N LEU A 135 0.20 0.20 -14.26
CA LEU A 135 0.82 1.17 -13.36
C LEU A 135 2.30 1.27 -13.73
N LYS A 136 2.65 2.28 -14.53
CA LYS A 136 4.05 2.58 -14.82
C LYS A 136 4.77 2.94 -13.51
N PRO A 137 5.96 2.37 -13.25
CA PRO A 137 6.74 2.69 -12.06
C PRO A 137 7.15 4.17 -11.98
N ASP A 138 7.11 4.90 -13.09
CA ASP A 138 7.45 6.34 -13.17
C ASP A 138 6.31 7.31 -12.83
N ALA A 139 5.11 6.82 -12.48
CA ALA A 139 3.94 7.67 -12.20
C ALA A 139 3.44 7.63 -10.75
N ILE A 140 4.20 7.08 -9.81
CA ILE A 140 3.81 6.95 -8.39
C ILE A 140 4.86 7.54 -7.48
#